data_AF-A0A6I5KZ06-F1
#
_entry.id   AF-A0A6I5KZ06-F1
#
_cell.length_a   1.000
_cell.length_b   1.000
_cell.length_c   1.000
_cell.angle_alpha   90.00
_cell.angle_beta   90.00
_cell.angle_gamma   90.00
#
_symmetry.space_group_name_H-M   'P 1'
#
loop_
_entity.id
_entity.type
_entity.pdbx_description
1 polymer ?
#
loop_
_entity_poly.entity_id
_entity_poly.type
_entity_poly.pdbx_seq_one_letter_code
_entity_poly.pdbx_strand_id
1 'polypeptide(L)'
;MDRRNFLATGAVSTAGMLFFPGNLLAESAKEANKQRLTQPLPFKKNGEWKEFELYIDIKVHEPAPGFKYHTLAFNDMIPGPEIRVDYGDKVRVKFKNKTGINHTIHWHGIYVPWRMDGVPYVSQLPVMPENEFIYEFEAKPVGTHFYHCHWGTVMHMQAGMFGSIIVEDPDDPIKKQFPYEREYTLVYGAHDVNYIRNEMNRMLDRMKERNYLMKEGRFDPERWAVFNNHDQFAESIKNGWEPPYALSRRAPASLPQADWFTVNGKSYPETPYLFIKSGEKIRVRLINAGAEIHNLHLHGHDFWMVADDGIPLSHPWKRNTVPLTPGKTFDIIIEGDNRGIWTFHDHDTRKVTNNGLYPGGNLLALVYEDLPEDELIITKHSGNTMFNKGMGMEGMDMDMGKPMNMDKMLFGDDKLPKIALDE
;
A
#
# COMPACT_ATOMS: atom_id res chain seq x y z
N MET A 1 0.35 20.35 7.10
CA MET A 1 0.20 20.69 8.53
C MET A 1 1.47 21.39 8.99
N ASP A 2 1.34 22.49 9.74
CA ASP A 2 2.48 23.32 10.17
C ASP A 2 3.25 22.63 11.31
N ARG A 3 4.59 22.57 11.22
CA ARG A 3 5.49 21.90 12.19
C ARG A 3 5.27 22.38 13.63
N ARG A 4 4.74 23.59 13.81
CA ARG A 4 4.45 24.19 15.12
C ARG A 4 3.24 23.57 15.83
N ASN A 5 2.24 23.08 15.11
CA ASN A 5 1.06 22.48 15.75
C ASN A 5 1.31 21.07 16.27
N PHE A 6 2.25 20.33 15.67
CA PHE A 6 2.66 19.00 16.13
C PHE A 6 3.40 19.07 17.47
N LEU A 7 4.28 20.05 17.68
CA LEU A 7 4.98 20.23 18.95
C LEU A 7 4.05 20.65 20.10
N ALA A 8 2.99 21.41 19.80
CA ALA A 8 2.01 21.81 20.80
C ALA A 8 1.07 20.66 21.24
N THR A 9 0.84 19.67 20.38
CA THR A 9 0.12 18.43 20.74
C THR A 9 1.05 17.32 21.25
N GLY A 10 2.35 17.40 20.95
CA GLY A 10 3.36 16.39 21.28
C GLY A 10 4.05 16.55 22.64
N ALA A 11 3.76 17.60 23.42
CA ALA A 11 4.47 17.89 24.68
C ALA A 11 4.02 17.05 25.90
N VAL A 12 3.12 16.07 25.76
CA VAL A 12 2.60 15.27 26.91
C VAL A 12 2.70 13.76 26.68
N SER A 13 3.78 13.23 26.11
CA SER A 13 4.00 11.78 26.26
C SER A 13 5.46 11.38 26.13
N THR A 14 6.08 11.05 27.25
CA THR A 14 7.44 10.52 27.30
C THR A 14 7.40 9.00 27.09
N ALA A 15 8.01 8.58 25.97
CA ALA A 15 8.72 7.32 25.74
C ALA A 15 7.99 5.96 25.71
N GLY A 16 6.65 5.89 25.85
CA GLY A 16 5.93 4.60 25.66
C GLY A 16 4.47 4.68 25.20
N MET A 17 3.94 5.88 25.00
CA MET A 17 2.49 6.15 24.79
C MET A 17 2.17 7.08 23.59
N LEU A 18 3.13 7.33 22.69
CA LEU A 18 3.12 8.55 21.85
C LEU A 18 2.39 8.49 20.49
N PHE A 19 1.59 7.48 20.17
CA PHE A 19 1.21 7.24 18.77
C PHE A 19 -0.23 6.77 18.50
N PHE A 20 -1.17 7.25 19.30
CA PHE A 20 -2.55 7.45 18.85
C PHE A 20 -2.94 8.87 19.27
N PRO A 21 -3.64 9.67 18.43
CA PRO A 21 -4.20 10.94 18.90
C PRO A 21 -4.98 10.68 20.20
N GLY A 22 -4.82 11.55 21.21
CA GLY A 22 -5.39 11.34 22.55
C GLY A 22 -6.90 11.08 22.58
N ASN A 23 -7.60 11.34 21.47
CA ASN A 23 -8.93 10.84 21.18
C ASN A 23 -9.03 10.36 19.71
N LEU A 24 -9.03 9.03 19.49
CA LEU A 24 -9.19 8.40 18.17
C LEU A 24 -10.58 8.61 17.55
N LEU A 25 -11.58 8.96 18.37
CA LEU A 25 -12.93 9.26 17.93
C LEU A 25 -13.17 10.74 17.64
N ALA A 26 -12.17 11.61 17.85
CA ALA A 26 -12.27 13.01 17.46
C ALA A 26 -12.60 13.14 15.96
N GLU A 27 -13.45 14.10 15.60
CA GLU A 27 -13.91 14.28 14.22
C GLU A 27 -12.73 14.47 13.25
N SER A 28 -11.71 15.23 13.67
CA SER A 28 -10.46 15.40 12.91
C SER A 28 -9.69 14.09 12.71
N ALA A 29 -9.68 13.20 13.69
CA ALA A 29 -9.04 11.88 13.60
C ALA A 29 -9.84 10.95 12.67
N LYS A 30 -11.18 11.00 12.71
CA LYS A 30 -12.05 10.25 11.79
C LYS A 30 -11.87 10.72 10.35
N GLU A 31 -11.81 12.03 10.10
CA GLU A 31 -11.55 12.59 8.77
C GLU A 31 -10.16 12.23 8.24
N ALA A 32 -9.13 12.33 9.09
CA ALA A 32 -7.78 11.87 8.73
C ALA A 32 -7.77 10.36 8.40
N ASN A 33 -8.53 9.56 9.16
CA ASN A 33 -8.63 8.12 8.93
C ASN A 33 -9.27 7.77 7.57
N LYS A 34 -10.29 8.53 7.14
CA LYS A 34 -10.90 8.32 5.81
C LYS A 34 -9.89 8.40 4.69
N GLN A 35 -8.89 9.29 4.78
CA GLN A 35 -7.84 9.45 3.77
C GLN A 35 -6.79 8.32 3.80
N ARG A 36 -6.73 7.53 4.88
CA ARG A 36 -5.82 6.38 5.05
C ARG A 36 -6.44 5.06 4.57
N LEU A 37 -7.75 5.07 4.27
CA LEU A 37 -8.46 3.93 3.67
C LEU A 37 -8.38 3.99 2.14
N THR A 38 -8.65 2.86 1.48
CA THR A 38 -8.76 2.82 0.02
C THR A 38 -9.85 3.78 -0.47
N GLN A 39 -9.58 4.50 -1.57
CA GLN A 39 -10.55 5.43 -2.15
C GLN A 39 -11.11 4.83 -3.43
N PRO A 40 -12.45 4.85 -3.64
CA PRO A 40 -13.04 4.33 -4.86
C PRO A 40 -12.63 5.16 -6.07
N LEU A 41 -12.33 4.49 -7.19
CA LEU A 41 -12.12 5.14 -8.48
C LEU A 41 -13.49 5.43 -9.11
N PRO A 42 -13.86 6.71 -9.35
CA PRO A 42 -15.10 7.02 -10.04
C PRO A 42 -15.06 6.54 -11.49
N PHE A 43 -16.21 6.12 -12.00
CA PHE A 43 -16.40 5.76 -13.41
C PHE A 43 -17.45 6.62 -14.09
N LYS A 44 -17.35 6.71 -15.42
CA LYS A 44 -18.41 7.25 -16.28
C LYS A 44 -19.11 6.08 -16.97
N LYS A 45 -20.44 6.12 -17.04
CA LYS A 45 -21.20 5.11 -17.79
C LYS A 45 -21.27 5.51 -19.26
N ASN A 46 -20.82 4.65 -20.17
CA ASN A 46 -20.87 4.84 -21.61
C ASN A 46 -21.48 3.61 -22.28
N GLY A 47 -22.79 3.67 -22.55
CA GLY A 47 -23.56 2.50 -22.98
C GLY A 47 -23.56 1.41 -21.91
N GLU A 48 -23.07 0.22 -22.26
CA GLU A 48 -22.89 -0.90 -21.33
C GLU A 48 -21.60 -0.82 -20.50
N TRP A 49 -20.66 0.07 -20.87
CA TRP A 49 -19.34 0.14 -20.24
C TRP A 49 -19.35 1.05 -19.00
N LYS A 50 -18.76 0.56 -17.91
CA LYS A 50 -18.25 1.37 -16.81
C LYS A 50 -16.81 1.77 -17.16
N GLU A 51 -16.60 3.04 -17.53
CA GLU A 51 -15.32 3.58 -17.98
C GLU A 51 -14.56 4.25 -16.84
N PHE A 52 -13.35 3.75 -16.58
CA PHE A 52 -12.44 4.25 -15.56
C PHE A 52 -11.22 4.90 -16.21
N GLU A 53 -10.70 5.95 -15.58
CA GLU A 53 -9.47 6.62 -15.98
C GLU A 53 -8.39 6.37 -14.92
N LEU A 54 -7.36 5.62 -15.30
CA LEU A 54 -6.17 5.40 -14.48
C LEU A 54 -4.95 6.03 -15.15
N TYR A 55 -4.07 6.57 -14.35
CA TYR A 55 -2.73 6.94 -14.80
C TYR A 55 -1.68 6.55 -13.78
N ILE A 56 -0.46 6.37 -14.26
CA ILE A 56 0.72 6.18 -13.43
C ILE A 56 1.61 7.40 -13.54
N ASP A 57 2.10 7.87 -12.40
CA ASP A 57 3.07 8.95 -12.30
C ASP A 57 4.05 8.68 -11.14
N ILE A 58 5.19 9.37 -11.15
CA ILE A 58 6.13 9.37 -10.05
C ILE A 58 5.66 10.39 -9.02
N LYS A 59 5.41 9.95 -7.78
CA LYS A 59 4.99 10.83 -6.68
C LYS A 59 5.84 10.64 -5.44
N VAL A 60 5.94 11.70 -4.64
CA VAL A 60 6.51 11.62 -3.30
C VAL A 60 5.41 11.21 -2.34
N HIS A 61 5.57 10.06 -1.70
CA HIS A 61 4.66 9.57 -0.67
C HIS A 61 5.31 9.65 0.71
N GLU A 62 4.48 9.90 1.73
CA GLU A 62 4.88 10.00 3.13
C GLU A 62 4.15 8.89 3.92
N PRO A 63 4.74 7.70 4.07
CA PRO A 63 4.11 6.58 4.77
C PRO A 63 4.08 6.77 6.29
N ALA A 64 5.02 7.52 6.85
CA ALA A 64 5.07 7.93 8.26
C ALA A 64 5.56 9.39 8.37
N PRO A 65 5.25 10.12 9.45
CA PRO A 65 5.46 11.56 9.53
C PRO A 65 6.94 11.93 9.38
N GLY A 66 7.31 12.79 8.43
CA GLY A 66 8.68 13.20 8.21
C GLY A 66 9.49 12.28 7.29
N PHE A 67 9.04 11.04 7.03
CA PHE A 67 9.71 10.13 6.12
C PHE A 67 9.06 10.16 4.74
N LYS A 68 9.82 10.54 3.71
CA LYS A 68 9.34 10.70 2.33
C LYS A 68 10.19 9.91 1.35
N TYR A 69 9.54 9.28 0.38
CA TYR A 69 10.23 8.61 -0.72
C TYR A 69 9.41 8.69 -2.00
N HIS A 70 10.09 8.53 -3.14
CA HIS A 70 9.42 8.52 -4.43
C HIS A 70 8.83 7.14 -4.69
N THR A 71 7.68 7.14 -5.33
CA THR A 71 6.86 5.97 -5.62
C THR A 71 6.31 6.05 -7.03
N LEU A 72 5.84 4.91 -7.52
CA LEU A 72 5.10 4.81 -8.77
C LEU A 72 3.63 4.60 -8.40
N ALA A 73 2.86 5.70 -8.41
CA ALA A 73 1.53 5.75 -7.82
C ALA A 73 0.43 5.81 -8.88
N PHE A 74 -0.53 4.89 -8.80
CA PHE A 74 -1.75 4.99 -9.61
C PHE A 74 -2.62 6.13 -9.08
N ASN A 75 -2.97 7.08 -9.95
CA ASN A 75 -3.74 8.29 -9.61
C ASN A 75 -3.21 9.01 -8.36
N ASP A 76 -1.89 9.08 -8.20
CA ASP A 76 -1.19 9.74 -7.10
C ASP A 76 -1.36 9.08 -5.72
N MET A 77 -1.90 7.86 -5.69
CA MET A 77 -2.23 7.13 -4.47
C MET A 77 -1.44 5.83 -4.33
N ILE A 78 -1.17 5.44 -3.08
CA ILE A 78 -0.73 4.09 -2.70
C ILE A 78 -1.60 3.62 -1.54
N PRO A 79 -2.28 2.47 -1.68
CA PRO A 79 -2.53 1.76 -2.93
C PRO A 79 -3.23 2.68 -3.95
N GLY A 80 -3.16 2.29 -5.22
CA GLY A 80 -4.00 2.87 -6.26
C GLY A 80 -5.48 2.81 -5.88
N PRO A 81 -6.31 3.65 -6.50
CA PRO A 81 -7.73 3.74 -6.15
C PRO A 81 -8.44 2.41 -6.39
N GLU A 82 -9.41 2.11 -5.53
CA GLU A 82 -10.20 0.87 -5.55
C GLU A 82 -11.19 0.88 -6.70
N ILE A 83 -11.10 -0.09 -7.59
CA ILE A 83 -12.12 -0.31 -8.62
C ILE A 83 -13.20 -1.20 -8.01
N ARG A 84 -14.44 -0.71 -7.96
CA ARG A 84 -15.57 -1.46 -7.41
C ARG A 84 -16.68 -1.58 -8.45
N VAL A 85 -17.00 -2.82 -8.80
CA VAL A 85 -17.92 -3.17 -9.89
C VAL A 85 -18.79 -4.35 -9.47
N ASP A 86 -19.93 -4.54 -10.13
CA ASP A 86 -20.81 -5.67 -9.92
C ASP A 86 -20.41 -6.82 -10.86
N TYR A 87 -20.68 -8.06 -10.45
CA TYR A 87 -20.47 -9.22 -11.31
C TYR A 87 -21.14 -9.06 -12.68
N GLY A 88 -20.36 -9.31 -13.74
CA GLY A 88 -20.84 -9.24 -15.12
C GLY A 88 -20.79 -7.84 -15.76
N ASP A 89 -20.41 -6.80 -15.02
CA ASP A 89 -20.22 -5.47 -15.61
C ASP A 89 -19.18 -5.49 -16.74
N LYS A 90 -19.42 -4.71 -17.80
CA LYS A 90 -18.40 -4.41 -18.81
C LYS A 90 -17.52 -3.28 -18.32
N VAL A 91 -16.25 -3.58 -18.07
CA VAL A 91 -15.27 -2.66 -17.50
C VAL A 91 -14.30 -2.22 -18.59
N ARG A 92 -14.19 -0.90 -18.76
CA ARG A 92 -13.20 -0.29 -19.65
C ARG A 92 -12.28 0.59 -18.82
N VAL A 93 -10.98 0.31 -18.81
CA VAL A 93 -9.99 1.12 -18.09
C VAL A 93 -9.05 1.76 -19.09
N LYS A 94 -9.13 3.09 -19.20
CA LYS A 94 -8.17 3.89 -19.94
C LYS A 94 -6.97 4.14 -19.05
N PHE A 95 -5.87 3.46 -19.33
CA PHE A 95 -4.62 3.59 -18.61
C PHE A 95 -3.66 4.52 -19.36
N LYS A 96 -3.23 5.61 -18.71
CA LYS A 96 -2.23 6.55 -19.23
C LYS A 96 -0.91 6.44 -18.49
N ASN A 97 0.17 6.27 -19.24
CA ASN A 97 1.52 6.30 -18.70
C ASN A 97 2.10 7.72 -18.76
N LYS A 98 2.24 8.39 -17.61
CA LYS A 98 2.87 9.72 -17.50
C LYS A 98 4.33 9.66 -17.04
N THR A 99 4.88 8.45 -16.91
CA THR A 99 6.28 8.26 -16.53
C THR A 99 7.14 8.09 -17.78
N GLY A 100 8.46 8.13 -17.59
CA GLY A 100 9.38 7.82 -18.67
C GLY A 100 9.77 6.34 -18.80
N ILE A 101 9.13 5.42 -18.09
CA ILE A 101 9.34 3.97 -18.25
C ILE A 101 8.08 3.24 -18.67
N ASN A 102 8.27 2.03 -19.17
CA ASN A 102 7.19 1.14 -19.58
C ASN A 102 6.41 0.62 -18.37
N HIS A 103 5.09 0.46 -18.55
CA HIS A 103 4.21 -0.15 -17.56
C HIS A 103 3.16 -1.04 -18.22
N THR A 104 2.55 -1.90 -17.42
CA THR A 104 1.30 -2.59 -17.74
C THR A 104 0.41 -2.61 -16.49
N ILE A 105 -0.82 -3.08 -16.63
CA ILE A 105 -1.70 -3.44 -15.51
C ILE A 105 -2.13 -4.89 -15.72
N HIS A 106 -1.72 -5.76 -14.80
CA HIS A 106 -2.25 -7.11 -14.66
C HIS A 106 -3.42 -7.08 -13.67
N TRP A 107 -4.49 -7.81 -13.99
CA TRP A 107 -5.73 -7.88 -13.23
C TRP A 107 -5.77 -9.18 -12.43
N HIS A 108 -5.06 -9.20 -11.30
CA HIS A 108 -4.83 -10.41 -10.52
C HIS A 108 -6.15 -11.02 -10.03
N GLY A 109 -6.44 -12.24 -10.48
CA GLY A 109 -7.65 -12.99 -10.12
C GLY A 109 -8.85 -12.74 -11.03
N ILE A 110 -8.80 -11.76 -11.94
CA ILE A 110 -9.89 -11.44 -12.88
C ILE A 110 -9.72 -12.21 -14.19
N TYR A 111 -10.81 -12.81 -14.68
CA TYR A 111 -10.83 -13.54 -15.95
C TYR A 111 -11.03 -12.58 -17.13
N VAL A 112 -9.94 -11.91 -17.48
CA VAL A 112 -9.89 -11.01 -18.62
C VAL A 112 -9.66 -11.77 -19.94
N PRO A 113 -10.05 -11.23 -21.10
CA PRO A 113 -9.57 -11.72 -22.38
C PRO A 113 -8.04 -11.71 -22.37
N TRP A 114 -7.39 -12.77 -22.88
CA TRP A 114 -5.95 -12.96 -22.69
C TRP A 114 -5.09 -11.76 -23.14
N ARG A 115 -5.51 -10.97 -24.14
CA ARG A 115 -4.80 -9.76 -24.61
C ARG A 115 -4.89 -8.55 -23.66
N MET A 116 -5.72 -8.64 -22.62
CA MET A 116 -5.96 -7.61 -21.61
C MET A 116 -5.33 -7.99 -20.26
N ASP A 117 -4.56 -9.08 -20.21
CA ASP A 117 -3.96 -9.63 -19.00
C ASP A 117 -2.76 -8.84 -18.48
N GLY A 118 -2.20 -7.89 -19.25
CA GLY A 118 -1.16 -7.02 -18.73
C GLY A 118 0.24 -7.63 -18.68
N VAL A 119 0.48 -8.77 -19.31
CA VAL A 119 1.79 -9.44 -19.30
C VAL A 119 2.60 -9.04 -20.54
N PRO A 120 3.68 -8.26 -20.38
CA PRO A 120 4.43 -7.74 -21.51
C PRO A 120 5.08 -8.88 -22.32
N TYR A 121 5.04 -8.76 -23.66
CA TYR A 121 5.55 -9.71 -24.66
C TYR A 121 4.89 -11.10 -24.65
N VAL A 122 3.87 -11.32 -23.81
CA VAL A 122 3.07 -12.54 -23.77
C VAL A 122 1.65 -12.22 -24.24
N SER A 123 0.93 -11.39 -23.48
CA SER A 123 -0.45 -11.00 -23.80
C SER A 123 -0.55 -9.66 -24.53
N GLN A 124 0.36 -8.72 -24.21
CA GLN A 124 0.39 -7.40 -24.83
C GLN A 124 1.80 -6.84 -24.89
N LEU A 125 1.99 -5.75 -25.64
CA LEU A 125 3.19 -4.93 -25.51
C LEU A 125 3.06 -4.00 -24.29
N PRO A 126 4.19 -3.59 -23.68
CA PRO A 126 4.16 -2.60 -22.61
C PRO A 126 3.56 -1.27 -23.07
N VAL A 127 2.89 -0.58 -22.15
CA VAL A 127 2.43 0.80 -22.36
C VAL A 127 3.61 1.73 -22.20
N MET A 128 4.00 2.32 -23.32
CA MET A 128 5.19 3.16 -23.47
C MET A 128 5.00 4.51 -22.75
N PRO A 129 6.09 5.26 -22.48
CA PRO A 129 6.00 6.63 -21.97
C PRO A 129 5.09 7.52 -22.81
N GLU A 130 4.29 8.34 -22.14
CA GLU A 130 3.29 9.25 -22.75
C GLU A 130 2.20 8.59 -23.59
N ASN A 131 2.15 7.26 -23.63
CA ASN A 131 1.12 6.52 -24.34
C ASN A 131 -0.01 6.07 -23.41
N GLU A 132 -1.11 5.65 -24.05
CA GLU A 132 -2.28 5.10 -23.40
C GLU A 132 -2.60 3.69 -23.91
N PHE A 133 -3.25 2.89 -23.07
CA PHE A 133 -3.79 1.59 -23.41
C PHE A 133 -5.18 1.45 -22.79
N ILE A 134 -6.09 0.81 -23.52
CA ILE A 134 -7.46 0.59 -23.07
C ILE A 134 -7.62 -0.90 -22.75
N TYR A 135 -7.87 -1.20 -21.48
CA TYR A 135 -8.23 -2.53 -21.03
C TYR A 135 -9.75 -2.68 -21.10
N GLU A 136 -10.23 -3.80 -21.65
CA GLU A 136 -11.66 -4.10 -21.76
C GLU A 136 -11.94 -5.53 -21.34
N PHE A 137 -12.78 -5.70 -20.33
CA PHE A 137 -13.14 -7.03 -19.83
C PHE A 137 -14.51 -7.03 -19.17
N GLU A 138 -14.98 -8.22 -18.84
CA GLU A 138 -16.17 -8.43 -18.02
C GLU A 138 -15.72 -8.76 -16.60
N ALA A 139 -16.35 -8.14 -15.59
CA ALA A 139 -16.00 -8.32 -14.19
C ALA A 139 -16.40 -9.71 -13.68
N LYS A 140 -15.44 -10.64 -13.65
CA LYS A 140 -15.57 -11.99 -13.11
C LYS A 140 -14.20 -12.57 -12.74
N PRO A 141 -14.11 -13.46 -11.74
CA PRO A 141 -15.16 -13.90 -10.83
C PRO A 141 -15.49 -12.85 -9.75
N VAL A 142 -16.53 -13.09 -8.94
CA VAL A 142 -16.82 -12.29 -7.74
C VAL A 142 -15.65 -12.31 -6.75
N GLY A 143 -15.61 -11.34 -5.85
CA GLY A 143 -14.73 -11.34 -4.69
C GLY A 143 -13.68 -10.23 -4.65
N THR A 144 -12.73 -10.41 -3.73
CA THR A 144 -11.61 -9.51 -3.47
C THR A 144 -10.43 -9.84 -4.36
N HIS A 145 -10.10 -8.93 -5.27
CA HIS A 145 -9.01 -9.04 -6.22
C HIS A 145 -8.12 -7.78 -6.14
N PHE A 146 -7.04 -7.75 -6.89
CA PHE A 146 -6.18 -6.57 -6.99
C PHE A 146 -5.59 -6.43 -8.39
N TYR A 147 -5.03 -5.27 -8.69
CA TYR A 147 -4.33 -5.02 -9.94
C TYR A 147 -2.93 -4.49 -9.63
N HIS A 148 -1.95 -4.82 -10.48
CA HIS A 148 -0.57 -4.39 -10.29
C HIS A 148 0.22 -4.35 -11.60
N CYS A 149 1.39 -3.72 -11.57
CA CYS A 149 2.26 -3.72 -12.74
C CYS A 149 2.90 -5.09 -12.98
N HIS A 150 3.07 -5.48 -14.25
CA HIS A 150 3.81 -6.69 -14.65
C HIS A 150 5.07 -6.36 -15.50
N TRP A 151 5.44 -5.09 -15.58
CA TRP A 151 6.75 -4.66 -16.07
C TRP A 151 7.68 -4.45 -14.88
N GLY A 152 8.89 -5.02 -14.89
CA GLY A 152 9.86 -4.80 -13.79
C GLY A 152 9.28 -5.12 -12.40
N THR A 153 8.45 -6.16 -12.30
CA THR A 153 7.49 -6.42 -11.22
C THR A 153 8.07 -6.22 -9.82
N VAL A 154 9.30 -6.68 -9.57
CA VAL A 154 9.99 -6.51 -8.27
C VAL A 154 10.08 -5.04 -7.89
N MET A 155 10.66 -4.18 -8.74
CA MET A 155 10.83 -2.76 -8.42
C MET A 155 9.50 -2.01 -8.39
N HIS A 156 8.62 -2.29 -9.35
CA HIS A 156 7.37 -1.54 -9.51
C HIS A 156 6.40 -1.80 -8.34
N MET A 157 6.28 -3.06 -7.90
CA MET A 157 5.45 -3.38 -6.73
C MET A 157 6.10 -2.85 -5.45
N GLN A 158 7.43 -2.94 -5.31
CA GLN A 158 8.15 -2.28 -4.21
C GLN A 158 7.89 -0.77 -4.20
N ALA A 159 7.79 -0.12 -5.35
CA ALA A 159 7.47 1.30 -5.47
C ALA A 159 5.97 1.64 -5.35
N GLY A 160 5.09 0.68 -5.03
CA GLY A 160 3.67 0.92 -4.75
C GLY A 160 2.72 0.78 -5.95
N MET A 161 3.15 0.18 -7.07
CA MET A 161 2.29 -0.02 -8.25
C MET A 161 1.28 -1.17 -8.07
N PHE A 162 0.31 -0.98 -7.18
CA PHE A 162 -0.79 -1.89 -6.95
C PHE A 162 -2.04 -1.15 -6.45
N GLY A 163 -3.22 -1.72 -6.66
CA GLY A 163 -4.50 -1.23 -6.12
C GLY A 163 -5.54 -2.34 -6.04
N SER A 164 -6.65 -2.14 -5.33
CA SER A 164 -7.69 -3.15 -5.16
C SER A 164 -8.72 -3.12 -6.30
N ILE A 165 -9.24 -4.30 -6.65
CA ILE A 165 -10.44 -4.42 -7.48
C ILE A 165 -11.44 -5.37 -6.80
N ILE A 166 -12.62 -4.87 -6.48
CA ILE A 166 -13.68 -5.62 -5.81
C ILE A 166 -14.80 -5.86 -6.81
N VAL A 167 -15.11 -7.15 -7.03
CA VAL A 167 -16.25 -7.58 -7.85
C VAL A 167 -17.36 -8.03 -6.91
N GLU A 168 -18.39 -7.21 -6.78
CA GLU A 168 -19.54 -7.46 -5.91
C GLU A 168 -20.40 -8.60 -6.44
N ASP A 169 -20.86 -9.43 -5.51
CA ASP A 169 -21.91 -10.40 -5.76
C ASP A 169 -23.26 -9.80 -5.33
N PRO A 170 -24.21 -9.54 -6.26
CA PRO A 170 -25.54 -9.08 -5.90
C PRO A 170 -26.28 -10.02 -4.92
N ASP A 171 -25.87 -11.30 -4.84
CA ASP A 171 -26.46 -12.33 -4.01
C ASP A 171 -25.48 -12.91 -2.96
N ASP A 172 -24.57 -12.06 -2.45
CA ASP A 172 -23.42 -12.43 -1.61
C ASP A 172 -23.75 -13.45 -0.48
N PRO A 173 -23.25 -14.70 -0.57
CA PRO A 173 -23.48 -15.71 0.46
C PRO A 173 -22.85 -15.36 1.81
N ILE A 174 -21.73 -14.61 1.82
CA ILE A 174 -21.06 -14.18 3.05
C ILE A 174 -21.96 -13.21 3.78
N LYS A 175 -22.56 -12.24 3.09
CA LYS A 175 -23.45 -11.26 3.70
C LYS A 175 -24.76 -11.87 4.22
N LYS A 176 -25.27 -12.92 3.55
CA LYS A 176 -26.42 -13.69 4.04
C LYS A 176 -26.12 -14.44 5.33
N GLN A 177 -24.95 -15.07 5.41
CA GLN A 177 -24.54 -15.83 6.60
C GLN A 177 -24.10 -14.91 7.74
N PHE A 178 -23.39 -13.83 7.43
CA PHE A 178 -22.89 -12.83 8.36
C PHE A 178 -23.39 -11.45 7.93
N PRO A 179 -24.57 -11.02 8.38
CA PRO A 179 -25.04 -9.67 8.10
C PRO A 179 -24.07 -8.64 8.68
N TYR A 180 -23.46 -7.84 7.80
CA TYR A 180 -22.53 -6.75 8.14
C TYR A 180 -22.97 -5.44 7.47
N GLU A 181 -22.62 -4.31 8.10
CA GLU A 181 -22.98 -2.97 7.61
C GLU A 181 -21.80 -2.24 6.97
N ARG A 182 -20.57 -2.53 7.41
CA ARG A 182 -19.36 -1.86 6.96
C ARG A 182 -18.33 -2.83 6.41
N GLU A 183 -17.57 -2.32 5.45
CA GLU A 183 -16.43 -3.03 4.87
C GLU A 183 -15.17 -2.15 4.89
N TYR A 184 -14.02 -2.80 5.04
CA TYR A 184 -12.71 -2.16 4.95
C TYR A 184 -11.80 -2.98 4.04
N THR A 185 -11.07 -2.33 3.13
CA THR A 185 -10.02 -2.95 2.33
C THR A 185 -8.65 -2.53 2.89
N LEU A 186 -7.83 -3.53 3.22
CA LEU A 186 -6.47 -3.36 3.72
C LEU A 186 -5.49 -4.02 2.73
N VAL A 187 -4.70 -3.19 2.06
CA VAL A 187 -3.68 -3.62 1.11
C VAL A 187 -2.31 -3.52 1.78
N TYR A 188 -1.67 -4.66 1.97
CA TYR A 188 -0.37 -4.78 2.61
C TYR A 188 0.77 -4.72 1.60
N GLY A 189 1.82 -4.00 1.96
CA GLY A 189 3.05 -3.84 1.20
C GLY A 189 4.29 -3.95 2.08
N ALA A 190 5.41 -4.26 1.43
CA ALA A 190 6.74 -4.30 2.05
C ALA A 190 7.73 -3.68 1.06
N HIS A 191 8.53 -2.73 1.56
CA HIS A 191 9.31 -1.82 0.74
C HIS A 191 10.76 -1.78 1.23
N ASP A 192 11.71 -1.94 0.31
CA ASP A 192 13.11 -1.57 0.48
C ASP A 192 13.31 -0.19 -0.14
N VAL A 193 13.27 0.85 0.69
CA VAL A 193 13.29 2.24 0.23
C VAL A 193 14.61 2.64 -0.42
N ASN A 194 15.71 1.99 -0.03
CA ASN A 194 17.02 2.22 -0.62
C ASN A 194 17.12 1.57 -2.01
N TYR A 195 16.63 0.35 -2.14
CA TYR A 195 16.52 -0.34 -3.42
C TYR A 195 15.65 0.45 -4.40
N ILE A 196 14.44 0.86 -3.98
CA ILE A 196 13.52 1.67 -4.79
C ILE A 196 14.23 2.91 -5.30
N ARG A 197 14.89 3.65 -4.39
CA ARG A 197 15.60 4.87 -4.76
C ARG A 197 16.71 4.63 -5.77
N ASN A 198 17.55 3.63 -5.54
CA ASN A 198 18.67 3.32 -6.42
C ASN A 198 18.17 2.94 -7.82
N GLU A 199 17.12 2.12 -7.89
CA GLU A 199 16.50 1.73 -9.17
C GLU A 199 15.81 2.90 -9.88
N MET A 200 15.13 3.79 -9.14
CA MET A 200 14.52 4.99 -9.71
C MET A 200 15.56 5.97 -10.26
N ASN A 201 16.70 6.16 -9.58
CA ASN A 201 17.79 6.98 -10.11
C ASN A 201 18.36 6.41 -11.41
N ARG A 202 18.65 5.11 -11.43
CA ARG A 202 19.12 4.41 -12.62
C ARG A 202 18.12 4.50 -13.77
N MET A 203 16.84 4.39 -13.44
CA MET A 203 15.76 4.60 -14.40
C MET A 203 15.81 5.99 -15.02
N LEU A 204 15.93 7.05 -14.21
CA LEU A 204 16.01 8.43 -14.69
C LEU A 204 17.26 8.67 -15.55
N ASP A 205 18.40 8.08 -15.20
CA ASP A 205 19.61 8.15 -16.00
C ASP A 205 19.45 7.46 -17.36
N ARG A 206 18.87 6.26 -17.39
CA ARG A 206 18.52 5.55 -18.64
C ARG A 206 17.52 6.33 -19.49
N MET A 207 16.58 7.03 -18.87
CA MET A 207 15.66 7.91 -19.60
C MET A 207 16.38 9.06 -20.28
N LYS A 208 17.33 9.71 -19.61
CA LYS A 208 18.15 10.77 -20.20
C LYS A 208 18.96 10.24 -21.38
N GLU A 209 19.58 9.08 -21.24
CA GLU A 209 20.33 8.40 -22.30
C GLU A 209 19.43 8.05 -23.49
N ARG A 210 18.27 7.43 -23.25
CA ARG A 210 17.29 7.10 -24.30
C ARG A 210 16.87 8.34 -25.08
N ASN A 211 16.49 9.40 -24.38
CA ASN A 211 16.00 10.63 -25.02
C ASN A 211 17.11 11.26 -25.88
N TYR A 212 18.36 11.22 -25.41
CA TYR A 212 19.52 11.63 -26.19
C TYR A 212 19.68 10.78 -27.46
N LEU A 213 19.66 9.45 -27.34
CA LEU A 213 19.86 8.55 -28.47
C LEU A 213 18.73 8.62 -29.52
N MET A 214 17.48 8.80 -29.07
CA MET A 214 16.32 9.05 -29.94
C MET A 214 16.48 10.34 -30.74
N LYS A 215 16.92 11.43 -30.07
CA LYS A 215 17.16 12.72 -30.73
C LYS A 215 18.25 12.64 -31.80
N GLU A 216 19.28 11.84 -31.57
CA GLU A 216 20.39 11.64 -32.49
C GLU A 216 20.11 10.61 -33.60
N GLY A 217 18.90 10.02 -33.66
CA GLY A 217 18.55 8.99 -34.65
C GLY A 217 19.32 7.67 -34.47
N ARG A 218 19.91 7.45 -33.30
CA ARG A 218 20.75 6.29 -32.98
C ARG A 218 20.00 5.20 -32.19
N PHE A 219 18.68 5.30 -32.06
CA PHE A 219 17.88 4.35 -31.27
C PHE A 219 17.42 3.17 -32.13
N ASP A 220 17.73 1.93 -31.73
CA ASP A 220 17.55 0.70 -32.51
C ASP A 220 16.65 -0.34 -31.77
N PRO A 221 16.17 -1.41 -32.46
CA PRO A 221 15.34 -2.46 -31.84
C PRO A 221 16.02 -3.25 -30.73
N GLU A 222 17.35 -3.37 -30.78
CA GLU A 222 18.15 -4.04 -29.75
C GLU A 222 18.01 -3.30 -28.42
N ARG A 223 18.03 -1.97 -28.45
CA ARG A 223 17.78 -1.09 -27.29
C ARG A 223 16.32 -1.14 -26.77
N TRP A 224 15.39 -1.67 -27.56
CA TRP A 224 14.03 -1.99 -27.12
C TRP A 224 13.89 -3.37 -26.46
N ALA A 225 14.97 -4.17 -26.42
CA ALA A 225 14.93 -5.59 -26.09
C ALA A 225 13.97 -6.38 -27.00
N VAL A 226 13.81 -5.95 -28.26
CA VAL A 226 12.95 -6.59 -29.24
C VAL A 226 13.83 -7.35 -30.22
N PHE A 227 13.74 -8.67 -30.17
CA PHE A 227 14.48 -9.59 -31.03
C PHE A 227 13.49 -10.38 -31.88
N ASN A 228 13.75 -10.46 -33.18
CA ASN A 228 12.91 -11.18 -34.14
C ASN A 228 13.01 -12.70 -33.96
N ASN A 229 14.14 -13.20 -33.42
CA ASN A 229 14.38 -14.60 -33.15
C ASN A 229 15.49 -14.79 -32.10
N HIS A 230 15.67 -16.04 -31.66
CA HIS A 230 16.69 -16.43 -30.68
C HIS A 230 18.13 -16.15 -31.17
N ASP A 231 18.41 -16.33 -32.46
CA ASP A 231 19.77 -16.15 -32.99
C ASP A 231 20.18 -14.69 -32.93
N GLN A 232 19.28 -13.77 -33.29
CA GLN A 232 19.48 -12.33 -33.14
C GLN A 232 19.74 -11.96 -31.67
N PHE A 233 18.94 -12.51 -30.74
CA PHE A 233 19.15 -12.29 -29.31
C PHE A 233 20.53 -12.78 -28.84
N ALA A 234 20.94 -13.99 -29.25
CA ALA A 234 22.21 -14.57 -28.88
C ALA A 234 23.40 -13.78 -29.47
N GLU A 235 23.27 -13.27 -30.70
CA GLU A 235 24.26 -12.41 -31.34
C GLU A 235 24.40 -11.06 -30.63
N SER A 236 23.29 -10.43 -30.27
CA SER A 236 23.24 -9.20 -29.47
C SER A 236 23.96 -9.34 -28.13
N ILE A 237 23.69 -10.43 -27.39
CA ILE A 237 24.39 -10.73 -26.13
C ILE A 237 25.91 -10.83 -26.33
N LYS A 238 26.35 -11.51 -27.40
CA LYS A 238 27.78 -11.62 -27.76
C LYS A 238 28.39 -10.26 -28.08
N ASN A 239 27.64 -9.39 -28.77
CA ASN A 239 28.06 -8.05 -29.19
C ASN A 239 28.07 -7.02 -28.07
N GLY A 240 27.71 -7.40 -26.84
CA GLY A 240 27.78 -6.50 -25.69
C GLY A 240 26.44 -5.97 -25.22
N TRP A 241 25.31 -6.40 -25.80
CA TRP A 241 24.00 -6.01 -25.33
C TRP A 241 23.79 -6.44 -23.87
N GLU A 242 23.29 -5.50 -23.07
CA GLU A 242 22.86 -5.74 -21.70
C GLU A 242 21.33 -5.57 -21.65
N PRO A 243 20.60 -6.48 -20.98
CA PRO A 243 19.17 -6.29 -20.80
C PRO A 243 18.88 -4.94 -20.15
N PRO A 244 17.79 -4.24 -20.54
CA PRO A 244 17.47 -2.91 -20.00
C PRO A 244 17.19 -2.92 -18.48
N TYR A 245 16.99 -4.10 -17.90
CA TYR A 245 16.82 -4.33 -16.46
C TYR A 245 18.11 -4.79 -15.75
N ALA A 246 19.25 -4.94 -16.45
CA ALA A 246 20.54 -5.24 -15.84
C ALA A 246 21.22 -3.97 -15.31
N LEU A 247 21.90 -4.09 -14.17
CA LEU A 247 22.57 -2.97 -13.49
C LEU A 247 23.98 -2.71 -14.02
N SER A 248 24.69 -3.79 -14.33
CA SER A 248 25.91 -3.85 -15.16
C SER A 248 26.29 -5.33 -15.34
N ARG A 249 27.16 -5.64 -16.31
CA ARG A 249 27.80 -6.97 -16.42
C ARG A 249 28.58 -7.44 -15.17
N ARG A 250 28.95 -6.54 -14.24
CA ARG A 250 29.83 -6.84 -13.09
C ARG A 250 29.16 -6.75 -11.73
N ALA A 251 28.00 -6.09 -11.64
CA ALA A 251 27.25 -5.96 -10.40
C ALA A 251 26.24 -7.12 -10.29
N PRO A 252 26.27 -7.93 -9.22
CA PRO A 252 25.24 -8.93 -9.00
C PRO A 252 23.88 -8.23 -8.84
N ALA A 253 22.82 -8.82 -9.39
CA ALA A 253 21.46 -8.39 -9.08
C ALA A 253 21.20 -8.63 -7.59
N SER A 254 20.88 -7.57 -6.85
CA SER A 254 20.43 -7.67 -5.46
C SER A 254 18.91 -7.75 -5.42
N LEU A 255 18.38 -8.68 -4.62
CA LEU A 255 16.95 -8.67 -4.28
C LEU A 255 16.69 -7.61 -3.19
N PRO A 256 15.53 -6.94 -3.21
CA PRO A 256 15.16 -5.98 -2.16
C PRO A 256 15.08 -6.67 -0.80
N GLN A 257 15.49 -5.98 0.26
CA GLN A 257 15.31 -6.37 1.64
C GLN A 257 14.42 -5.33 2.33
N ALA A 258 13.15 -5.68 2.54
CA ALA A 258 12.19 -4.72 3.05
C ALA A 258 12.57 -4.19 4.45
N ASP A 259 12.66 -2.87 4.56
CA ASP A 259 12.94 -2.12 5.77
C ASP A 259 11.74 -1.26 6.21
N TRP A 260 10.72 -1.17 5.35
CA TRP A 260 9.44 -0.51 5.61
C TRP A 260 8.26 -1.43 5.29
N PHE A 261 7.25 -1.40 6.15
CA PHE A 261 6.04 -2.22 6.01
C PHE A 261 4.83 -1.32 6.07
N THR A 262 3.90 -1.49 5.13
CA THR A 262 2.74 -0.60 5.04
C THR A 262 1.44 -1.37 4.92
N VAL A 263 0.38 -0.75 5.46
CA VAL A 263 -1.01 -1.06 5.17
C VAL A 263 -1.64 0.19 4.57
N ASN A 264 -2.27 0.02 3.42
CA ASN A 264 -2.80 1.13 2.61
C ASN A 264 -1.76 2.25 2.34
N GLY A 265 -0.51 1.87 2.07
CA GLY A 265 0.59 2.81 1.81
C GLY A 265 1.07 3.60 3.04
N LYS A 266 0.50 3.34 4.22
CA LYS A 266 0.88 3.97 5.49
C LYS A 266 1.54 3.00 6.44
N SER A 267 2.44 3.54 7.24
CA SER A 267 3.12 2.85 8.32
C SER A 267 2.79 3.53 9.64
N TYR A 268 2.78 2.78 10.74
CA TYR A 268 2.43 3.34 12.03
C TYR A 268 3.38 4.51 12.36
N PRO A 269 2.86 5.66 12.83
CA PRO A 269 1.52 5.93 13.39
C PRO A 269 0.43 6.38 12.40
N GLU A 270 0.70 6.38 11.10
CA GLU A 270 -0.20 6.90 10.06
C GLU A 270 -1.11 5.83 9.46
N THR A 271 -1.09 4.60 9.98
CA THR A 271 -1.98 3.52 9.55
C THR A 271 -3.46 3.88 9.73
N PRO A 272 -4.36 3.30 8.92
CA PRO A 272 -5.79 3.43 9.14
C PRO A 272 -6.23 2.73 10.44
N TYR A 273 -7.38 3.12 10.96
CA TYR A 273 -8.11 2.47 12.03
C TYR A 273 -9.38 1.83 11.46
N LEU A 274 -9.76 0.69 12.03
CA LEU A 274 -11.04 0.05 11.78
C LEU A 274 -12.01 0.50 12.88
N PHE A 275 -13.20 0.96 12.50
CA PHE A 275 -14.24 1.31 13.46
C PHE A 275 -15.29 0.21 13.54
N ILE A 276 -15.77 -0.05 14.75
CA ILE A 276 -16.83 -1.02 15.03
C ILE A 276 -17.71 -0.52 16.18
N LYS A 277 -18.92 -1.06 16.32
CA LYS A 277 -19.77 -0.87 17.49
C LYS A 277 -20.07 -2.21 18.17
N SER A 278 -20.43 -2.19 19.45
CA SER A 278 -20.89 -3.39 20.14
C SER A 278 -22.07 -4.04 19.41
N GLY A 279 -21.95 -5.34 19.11
CA GLY A 279 -22.94 -6.14 18.38
C GLY A 279 -22.90 -6.03 16.85
N GLU A 280 -22.11 -5.11 16.29
CA GLU A 280 -21.94 -4.97 14.84
C GLU A 280 -21.08 -6.11 14.27
N LYS A 281 -21.25 -6.43 12.99
CA LYS A 281 -20.25 -7.17 12.22
C LYS A 281 -19.68 -6.29 11.12
N ILE A 282 -18.38 -6.37 10.89
CA ILE A 282 -17.69 -5.71 9.78
C ILE A 282 -16.95 -6.74 8.93
N ARG A 283 -16.89 -6.52 7.62
CA ARG A 283 -16.04 -7.30 6.71
C ARG A 283 -14.71 -6.58 6.51
N VAL A 284 -13.60 -7.28 6.62
CA VAL A 284 -12.27 -6.75 6.31
C VAL A 284 -11.66 -7.60 5.20
N ARG A 285 -11.33 -6.95 4.09
CA ARG A 285 -10.71 -7.53 2.91
C ARG A 285 -9.20 -7.32 3.01
N LEU A 286 -8.45 -8.40 3.13
CA LEU A 286 -7.00 -8.40 3.32
C LEU A 286 -6.35 -8.77 1.98
N ILE A 287 -5.47 -7.91 1.48
CA ILE A 287 -4.78 -8.11 0.20
C ILE A 287 -3.29 -8.00 0.45
N ASN A 288 -2.50 -8.97 0.01
CA ASN A 288 -1.05 -8.84 -0.01
C ASN A 288 -0.55 -8.58 -1.42
N ALA A 289 -0.31 -7.30 -1.70
CA ALA A 289 0.27 -6.82 -2.94
C ALA A 289 1.80 -6.70 -2.87
N GLY A 290 2.43 -7.12 -1.76
CA GLY A 290 3.87 -7.14 -1.55
C GLY A 290 4.49 -8.50 -1.84
N ALA A 291 5.78 -8.62 -1.51
CA ALA A 291 6.57 -9.85 -1.69
C ALA A 291 6.87 -10.57 -0.35
N GLU A 292 6.47 -10.00 0.77
CA GLU A 292 6.68 -10.54 2.12
C GLU A 292 5.40 -11.20 2.65
N ILE A 293 5.54 -12.20 3.52
CA ILE A 293 4.39 -12.80 4.22
C ILE A 293 4.01 -11.92 5.41
N HIS A 294 2.72 -11.64 5.62
CA HIS A 294 2.23 -10.89 6.78
C HIS A 294 1.45 -11.80 7.74
N ASN A 295 1.80 -11.85 9.03
CA ASN A 295 1.13 -12.70 10.02
C ASN A 295 0.12 -11.86 10.82
N LEU A 296 -1.05 -11.60 10.24
CA LEU A 296 -1.98 -10.62 10.75
C LEU A 296 -2.75 -11.14 11.97
N HIS A 297 -2.54 -10.52 13.13
CA HIS A 297 -3.12 -10.87 14.42
C HIS A 297 -3.99 -9.76 15.00
N LEU A 298 -5.24 -10.08 15.33
CA LEU A 298 -6.18 -9.19 16.00
C LEU A 298 -6.29 -9.53 17.48
N HIS A 299 -6.11 -8.52 18.34
CA HIS A 299 -6.28 -8.66 19.79
C HIS A 299 -7.76 -8.63 20.16
N GLY A 300 -8.10 -9.27 21.29
CA GLY A 300 -9.43 -9.21 21.89
C GLY A 300 -10.54 -9.94 21.13
N HIS A 301 -10.27 -10.46 19.93
CA HIS A 301 -11.26 -11.10 19.07
C HIS A 301 -10.66 -12.31 18.35
N ASP A 302 -11.47 -13.34 18.15
CA ASP A 302 -11.31 -14.23 17.01
C ASP A 302 -12.16 -13.68 15.86
N PHE A 303 -11.69 -13.79 14.63
CA PHE A 303 -12.43 -13.43 13.42
C PHE A 303 -12.77 -14.66 12.59
N TRP A 304 -13.88 -14.59 11.85
CA TRP A 304 -14.25 -15.63 10.89
C TRP A 304 -13.47 -15.44 9.59
N MET A 305 -12.80 -16.49 9.11
CA MET A 305 -12.36 -16.59 7.72
C MET A 305 -13.57 -16.90 6.85
N VAL A 306 -13.85 -16.07 5.84
CA VAL A 306 -15.06 -16.21 5.00
C VAL A 306 -14.78 -16.29 3.50
N ALA A 307 -13.62 -15.83 3.02
CA ALA A 307 -13.19 -16.03 1.63
C ALA A 307 -11.67 -16.23 1.51
N ASP A 308 -11.24 -16.95 0.49
CA ASP A 308 -9.84 -17.16 0.06
C ASP A 308 -9.76 -16.90 -1.45
N ASP A 309 -8.86 -15.99 -1.87
CA ASP A 309 -8.71 -15.52 -3.26
C ASP A 309 -10.05 -15.07 -3.89
N GLY A 310 -10.85 -14.34 -3.10
CA GLY A 310 -12.16 -13.83 -3.49
C GLY A 310 -13.29 -14.88 -3.51
N ILE A 311 -12.99 -16.17 -3.30
CA ILE A 311 -13.98 -17.25 -3.33
C ILE A 311 -14.56 -17.45 -1.92
N PRO A 312 -15.89 -17.34 -1.73
CA PRO A 312 -16.53 -17.65 -0.45
C PRO A 312 -16.26 -19.09 0.00
N LEU A 313 -15.90 -19.25 1.28
CA LEU A 313 -15.65 -20.54 1.88
C LEU A 313 -16.96 -21.28 2.15
N SER A 314 -17.04 -22.56 1.77
CA SER A 314 -18.21 -23.40 2.07
C SER A 314 -18.40 -23.65 3.56
N HIS A 315 -17.32 -23.61 4.33
CA HIS A 315 -17.31 -23.80 5.78
C HIS A 315 -16.40 -22.74 6.43
N PRO A 316 -16.91 -21.54 6.74
CA PRO A 316 -16.15 -20.52 7.47
C PRO A 316 -15.66 -21.03 8.84
N TRP A 317 -14.50 -20.56 9.28
CA TRP A 317 -13.91 -20.96 10.57
C TRP A 317 -13.30 -19.77 11.33
N LYS A 318 -13.24 -19.85 12.66
CA LYS A 318 -12.64 -18.81 13.51
C LYS A 318 -11.13 -18.98 13.68
N ARG A 319 -10.40 -17.87 13.76
CA ARG A 319 -8.99 -17.76 14.19
C ARG A 319 -8.68 -16.32 14.60
N ASN A 320 -7.54 -16.10 15.26
CA ASN A 320 -7.08 -14.75 15.64
C ASN A 320 -5.80 -14.30 14.91
N THR A 321 -5.09 -15.20 14.21
CA THR A 321 -3.90 -14.87 13.42
C THR A 321 -3.92 -15.59 12.08
N VAL A 322 -3.70 -14.88 10.96
CA VAL A 322 -3.67 -15.46 9.60
C VAL A 322 -2.37 -15.09 8.85
N PRO A 323 -1.68 -16.07 8.23
CA PRO A 323 -0.54 -15.78 7.35
C PRO A 323 -1.04 -15.39 5.96
N LEU A 324 -0.94 -14.10 5.62
CA LEU A 324 -1.28 -13.56 4.32
C LEU A 324 -0.03 -13.54 3.43
N THR A 325 0.10 -14.54 2.56
CA THR A 325 1.27 -14.72 1.67
C THR A 325 1.19 -13.83 0.41
N PRO A 326 2.29 -13.56 -0.30
CA PRO A 326 2.29 -12.73 -1.51
C PRO A 326 1.25 -13.18 -2.55
N GLY A 327 0.46 -12.23 -3.05
CA GLY A 327 -0.61 -12.46 -4.04
C GLY A 327 -1.91 -13.01 -3.47
N LYS A 328 -1.96 -13.43 -2.20
CA LYS A 328 -3.19 -13.91 -1.58
C LYS A 328 -4.14 -12.78 -1.21
N THR A 329 -5.44 -13.08 -1.29
CA THR A 329 -6.49 -12.31 -0.63
C THR A 329 -7.26 -13.16 0.37
N PHE A 330 -7.64 -12.57 1.49
CA PHE A 330 -8.55 -13.18 2.46
C PHE A 330 -9.62 -12.18 2.86
N ASP A 331 -10.84 -12.66 3.04
CA ASP A 331 -11.87 -11.86 3.69
C ASP A 331 -12.18 -12.43 5.05
N ILE A 332 -12.27 -11.53 6.04
CA ILE A 332 -12.60 -11.88 7.42
C ILE A 332 -13.84 -11.11 7.89
N ILE A 333 -14.60 -11.72 8.81
CA ILE A 333 -15.66 -11.03 9.57
C ILE A 333 -15.20 -10.86 11.01
N ILE A 334 -15.22 -9.63 11.49
CA ILE A 334 -14.98 -9.27 12.89
C ILE A 334 -16.35 -8.99 13.53
N GLU A 335 -16.61 -9.63 14.67
CA GLU A 335 -17.82 -9.44 15.47
C GLU A 335 -17.51 -8.48 16.62
N GLY A 336 -18.35 -7.47 16.82
CA GLY A 336 -18.20 -6.46 17.85
C GLY A 336 -18.60 -6.97 19.23
N ASP A 337 -18.03 -8.07 19.71
CA ASP A 337 -18.44 -8.75 20.96
C ASP A 337 -17.56 -8.45 22.19
N ASN A 338 -16.41 -7.79 22.00
CA ASN A 338 -15.51 -7.41 23.08
C ASN A 338 -15.10 -5.92 22.99
N ARG A 339 -15.91 -5.04 23.60
CA ARG A 339 -15.74 -3.58 23.54
C ARG A 339 -14.37 -3.11 24.04
N GLY A 340 -13.65 -2.33 23.23
CA GLY A 340 -12.33 -1.79 23.59
C GLY A 340 -11.59 -1.11 22.44
N ILE A 341 -10.33 -0.75 22.67
CA ILE A 341 -9.38 -0.39 21.60
C ILE A 341 -8.40 -1.55 21.50
N TRP A 342 -8.44 -2.26 20.38
CA TRP A 342 -7.67 -3.48 20.18
C TRP A 342 -6.69 -3.32 19.04
N THR A 343 -5.46 -3.74 19.26
CA THR A 343 -4.45 -3.72 18.22
C THR A 343 -4.73 -4.80 17.17
N PHE A 344 -4.57 -4.45 15.89
CA PHE A 344 -4.52 -5.39 14.77
C PHE A 344 -3.17 -5.19 14.08
N HIS A 345 -2.31 -6.21 14.02
CA HIS A 345 -0.93 -6.00 13.59
C HIS A 345 -0.30 -7.24 12.95
N ASP A 346 0.82 -7.04 12.27
CA ASP A 346 1.69 -8.13 11.85
C ASP A 346 2.44 -8.71 13.06
N HIS A 347 2.32 -10.02 13.27
CA HIS A 347 2.91 -10.74 14.37
C HIS A 347 4.35 -11.21 14.07
N ASP A 348 4.84 -10.99 12.84
CA ASP A 348 6.28 -10.91 12.62
C ASP A 348 6.77 -9.57 13.18
N THR A 349 7.40 -9.59 14.36
CA THR A 349 7.75 -8.37 15.12
C THR A 349 8.70 -7.43 14.38
N ARG A 350 9.39 -7.91 13.34
CA ARG A 350 10.21 -7.07 12.46
C ARG A 350 9.36 -6.13 11.60
N LYS A 351 8.12 -6.54 11.31
CA LYS A 351 7.16 -5.85 10.43
C LYS A 351 6.32 -4.80 11.14
N VAL A 352 6.53 -4.63 12.44
CA VAL A 352 6.00 -3.52 13.25
C VAL A 352 7.11 -2.50 13.57
N THR A 353 8.00 -2.27 12.61
CA THR A 353 9.08 -1.28 12.71
C THR A 353 9.13 -0.37 11.49
N ASN A 354 9.66 0.84 11.67
CA ASN A 354 10.04 1.76 10.61
C ASN A 354 11.55 1.77 10.50
N ASN A 355 12.13 1.15 9.46
CA ASN A 355 13.58 1.04 9.31
C ASN A 355 14.26 0.44 10.58
N GLY A 356 13.64 -0.58 11.17
CA GLY A 356 14.11 -1.25 12.40
C GLY A 356 13.74 -0.56 13.72
N LEU A 357 13.08 0.61 13.69
CA LEU A 357 12.63 1.32 14.88
C LEU A 357 11.19 0.96 15.26
N TYR A 358 11.00 0.49 16.50
CA TYR A 358 9.70 0.16 17.07
C TYR A 358 9.18 1.32 17.97
N PRO A 359 7.88 1.63 17.98
CA PRO A 359 6.82 1.05 17.12
C PRO A 359 6.80 1.67 15.72
N GLY A 360 6.40 0.87 14.73
CA GLY A 360 6.24 1.28 13.34
C GLY A 360 5.51 0.22 12.53
N GLY A 361 5.64 0.28 11.21
CA GLY A 361 5.17 -0.76 10.29
C GLY A 361 3.67 -1.03 10.33
N ASN A 362 3.31 -2.31 10.19
CA ASN A 362 1.95 -2.84 10.14
C ASN A 362 1.36 -2.98 11.54
N LEU A 363 1.11 -1.86 12.19
CA LEU A 363 0.48 -1.76 13.50
C LEU A 363 -0.74 -0.83 13.38
N LEU A 364 -1.95 -1.37 13.51
CA LEU A 364 -3.19 -0.58 13.46
C LEU A 364 -4.13 -0.92 14.63
N ALA A 365 -5.30 -0.30 14.67
CA ALA A 365 -6.28 -0.50 15.74
C ALA A 365 -7.69 -0.75 15.22
N LEU A 366 -8.41 -1.65 15.89
CA LEU A 366 -9.85 -1.77 15.91
C LEU A 366 -10.39 -0.94 17.08
N VAL A 367 -11.22 0.06 16.78
CA VAL A 367 -11.69 1.06 17.72
C VAL A 367 -13.20 0.97 17.83
N TYR A 368 -13.69 0.70 19.04
CA TYR A 368 -15.12 0.75 19.33
C TYR A 368 -15.60 2.21 19.43
N GLU A 369 -16.58 2.57 18.60
CA GLU A 369 -17.12 3.93 18.54
C GLU A 369 -18.10 4.25 19.67
N ASP A 370 -18.65 3.22 20.29
CA ASP A 370 -19.58 3.29 21.42
C ASP A 370 -18.87 3.17 22.78
N LEU A 371 -17.54 3.33 22.80
CA LEU A 371 -16.78 3.46 24.04
C LEU A 371 -17.12 4.77 24.76
N PRO A 372 -17.32 4.73 26.10
CA PRO A 372 -17.40 5.94 26.91
C PRO A 372 -16.15 6.82 26.74
N GLU A 373 -16.34 8.13 26.70
CA GLU A 373 -15.24 9.08 26.46
C GLU A 373 -14.12 9.00 27.50
N ASP A 374 -14.45 8.61 28.73
CA ASP A 374 -13.49 8.41 29.80
C ASP A 374 -12.63 7.14 29.64
N GLU A 375 -13.12 6.11 28.95
CA GLU A 375 -12.37 4.89 28.61
C GLU A 375 -11.44 5.10 27.40
N LEU A 376 -11.69 6.11 26.56
CA LEU A 376 -10.85 6.44 25.40
C LEU A 376 -9.49 7.03 25.80
N ILE A 377 -9.41 7.63 26.98
CA ILE A 377 -8.20 8.29 27.49
C ILE A 377 -7.38 7.26 28.28
N ILE A 378 -6.52 6.52 27.57
CA ILE A 378 -5.65 5.48 28.14
C ILE A 378 -4.79 6.02 29.29
N THR A 379 -4.34 7.28 29.21
CA THR A 379 -3.49 7.89 30.24
C THR A 379 -4.14 7.92 31.60
N LYS A 380 -5.47 8.17 31.67
CA LYS A 380 -6.25 8.26 32.91
C LYS A 380 -6.18 6.99 33.76
N HIS A 381 -6.02 5.84 33.10
CA HIS A 381 -5.97 4.52 33.72
C HIS A 381 -4.55 3.93 33.82
N SER A 382 -3.52 4.67 33.39
CA SER A 382 -2.14 4.19 33.32
C SER A 382 -1.47 3.89 34.67
N GLY A 383 -2.12 4.22 35.79
CA GLY A 383 -1.50 4.20 37.12
C GLY A 383 -0.34 5.20 37.29
N ASN A 384 0.04 5.92 36.23
CA ASN A 384 1.16 6.83 36.22
C ASN A 384 0.71 8.23 36.67
N THR A 385 1.13 8.60 37.87
CA THR A 385 0.74 9.87 38.50
C THR A 385 1.21 11.10 37.73
N MET A 386 2.23 10.99 36.86
CA MET A 386 2.66 12.11 35.99
C MET A 386 1.60 12.47 34.95
N PHE A 387 0.85 11.50 34.43
CA PHE A 387 -0.16 11.76 33.41
C PHE A 387 -1.56 12.00 34.01
N ASN A 388 -1.80 11.50 35.24
CA ASN A 388 -3.11 11.57 35.90
C ASN A 388 -3.36 12.83 36.71
N LYS A 389 -2.31 13.52 37.16
CA LYS A 389 -2.42 14.86 37.75
C LYS A 389 -1.98 15.81 36.66
N GLY A 390 -2.87 16.68 36.19
CA GLY A 390 -2.52 17.81 35.32
C GLY A 390 -1.57 18.77 36.02
N MET A 391 -0.33 18.35 36.26
CA MET A 391 0.73 19.20 36.73
C MET A 391 1.03 20.16 35.60
N GLY A 392 0.60 21.41 35.79
CA GLY A 392 1.16 22.52 35.06
C GLY A 392 2.68 22.39 35.14
N MET A 393 3.32 22.37 33.97
CA MET A 393 4.77 22.34 33.80
C MET A 393 5.39 23.69 34.20
N GLU A 394 4.93 24.30 35.29
CA GLU A 394 5.50 25.49 35.92
C GLU A 394 6.49 25.02 36.98
N GLY A 395 7.74 24.76 36.58
CA GLY A 395 8.83 24.57 37.54
C GLY A 395 9.80 23.41 37.28
N MET A 396 9.62 22.65 36.19
CA MET A 396 10.71 21.78 35.72
C MET A 396 11.54 22.55 34.69
N ASP A 397 12.60 23.21 35.17
CA ASP A 397 13.72 23.63 34.32
C ASP A 397 14.43 22.37 33.81
N MET A 398 13.82 21.75 32.80
CA MET A 398 14.51 20.81 31.93
C MET A 398 15.50 21.65 31.14
N ASP A 399 16.80 21.48 31.40
CA ASP A 399 17.85 21.95 30.52
C ASP A 399 17.60 21.32 29.14
N MET A 400 16.88 22.06 28.29
CA MET A 400 16.52 21.71 26.92
C MET A 400 17.77 21.93 26.05
N GLY A 401 18.83 21.18 26.35
CA GLY A 401 20.04 21.13 25.57
C GLY A 401 19.74 20.62 24.17
N LYS A 402 19.62 21.54 23.21
CA LYS A 402 19.30 21.36 21.78
C LYS A 402 17.99 20.57 21.53
N PRO A 403 17.13 21.01 20.59
CA PRO A 403 15.96 20.22 20.23
C PRO A 403 16.43 18.82 19.76
N MET A 404 16.02 17.77 20.49
CA MET A 404 16.21 16.41 20.03
C MET A 404 15.54 16.31 18.65
N ASN A 405 16.32 15.89 17.65
CA ASN A 405 15.80 15.70 16.31
C ASN A 405 14.88 14.48 16.33
N MET A 406 13.57 14.73 16.46
CA MET A 406 12.56 13.67 16.51
C MET A 406 12.57 12.79 15.27
N ASP A 407 12.92 13.36 14.11
CA ASP A 407 13.07 12.60 12.87
C ASP A 407 14.19 11.56 13.01
N LYS A 408 15.32 11.94 13.63
CA LYS A 408 16.44 11.03 13.89
C LYS A 408 16.11 9.92 14.90
N MET A 409 15.20 10.20 15.85
CA MET A 409 14.80 9.22 16.87
C MET A 409 13.76 8.22 16.34
N LEU A 410 12.92 8.64 15.39
CA LEU A 410 11.82 7.83 14.84
C LEU A 410 12.18 7.11 13.53
N PHE A 411 13.14 7.63 12.77
CA PHE A 411 13.51 7.12 11.44
C PHE A 411 15.00 6.74 11.30
N GLY A 412 15.80 7.03 12.34
CA GLY A 412 17.24 6.78 12.35
C GLY A 412 18.03 7.86 11.63
N ASP A 413 19.32 7.62 11.37
CA ASP A 413 20.08 8.46 10.45
C ASP A 413 19.62 8.17 9.02
N ASP A 414 18.76 9.04 8.47
CA ASP A 414 18.39 9.03 7.06
C ASP A 414 19.66 9.17 6.19
N LYS A 415 20.22 8.02 5.79
CA LYS A 415 21.27 7.91 4.77
C LYS A 415 20.67 7.60 3.40
N LEU A 416 19.43 8.02 3.21
CA LEU A 416 18.74 7.93 1.95
C LEU A 416 19.55 8.72 0.90
N PRO A 417 20.04 8.10 -0.20
CA PRO A 417 20.60 8.86 -1.31
C PRO A 417 19.57 9.90 -1.81
N LYS A 418 19.97 10.92 -2.59
CA LYS A 418 18.99 11.81 -3.25
C LYS A 418 18.43 11.14 -4.50
N ILE A 419 17.19 11.46 -4.88
CA ILE A 419 16.68 11.11 -6.22
C ILE A 419 17.00 12.26 -7.19
N ALA A 420 17.33 11.95 -8.44
CA ALA A 420 17.68 12.96 -9.45
C ALA A 420 16.54 13.95 -9.80
N LEU A 421 15.33 13.73 -9.28
CA LEU A 421 14.19 14.65 -9.35
C LEU A 421 14.19 15.69 -8.22
N ASP A 422 15.04 15.52 -7.20
CA ASP A 422 15.19 16.44 -6.06
C ASP A 422 16.13 17.62 -6.36
N GLU A 423 16.73 17.66 -7.56
CA GLU A 423 17.60 18.72 -8.10
C GLU A 423 16.86 19.52 -9.18
#